data_AF-A0A9D4QY81-F1
#
_entry.id   AF-A0A9D4QY81-F1
#
_cell.length_a   1.000
_cell.length_b   1.000
_cell.length_c   1.000
_cell.angle_alpha   90.00
_cell.angle_beta   90.00
_cell.angle_gamma   90.00
#
_symmetry.space_group_name_H-M   'P 1'
#
loop_
_entity.id
_entity.type
_entity.pdbx_description
1 polymer ?
#
loop_
_entity_poly.entity_id
_entity_poly.type
_entity_poly.pdbx_seq_one_letter_code
_entity_poly.pdbx_strand_id
1 'polypeptide(L)' 'MITQYSLYVQPKRLLSPTTVLKRQKGNCFEYSTLLCSLLIGAGYDAYVVSGYATREVCLADESREICPLMKKKEEVM' A
#
# COMPACT_ATOMS: atom_id res chain seq x y z
N MET A 1 -32.23 4.72 0.89
CA MET A 1 -32.01 5.30 -0.44
C MET A 1 -30.54 5.18 -0.75
N ILE A 2 -30.24 4.35 -1.74
CA ILE A 2 -28.95 3.75 -2.03
C ILE A 2 -28.16 4.70 -2.94
N THR A 3 -27.04 5.24 -2.46
CA THR A 3 -25.95 5.74 -3.32
C THR A 3 -24.66 5.05 -2.91
N GLN A 4 -24.62 3.76 -3.24
CA GLN A 4 -23.46 2.89 -3.22
C GLN A 4 -22.41 3.34 -4.28
N TYR A 5 -21.12 3.39 -3.88
CA TYR A 5 -19.95 2.92 -4.63
C TYR A 5 -19.43 3.61 -5.92
N SER A 6 -19.58 4.93 -6.13
CA SER A 6 -19.19 5.55 -7.43
C SER A 6 -17.79 6.19 -7.56
N LEU A 7 -16.82 5.96 -6.66
CA LEU A 7 -15.48 6.59 -6.77
C LEU A 7 -14.29 5.65 -6.55
N TYR A 8 -14.45 4.35 -6.82
CA TYR A 8 -13.31 3.45 -6.92
C TYR A 8 -12.56 3.73 -8.23
N VAL A 9 -11.69 4.75 -8.22
CA VAL A 9 -10.94 5.21 -9.39
C VAL A 9 -9.73 4.30 -9.63
N GLN A 10 -10.00 3.04 -9.97
CA GLN A 10 -8.94 2.19 -10.50
C GLN A 10 -8.46 2.73 -11.85
N PRO A 11 -7.15 2.69 -12.12
CA PRO A 11 -6.61 3.11 -13.41
C PRO A 11 -7.18 2.21 -14.50
N LYS A 12 -7.78 2.82 -15.54
CA LYS A 12 -8.33 2.07 -16.69
C LYS A 12 -7.26 1.30 -17.49
N ARG A 13 -5.99 1.67 -17.31
CA ARG A 13 -4.84 1.08 -17.99
C ARG A 13 -3.64 1.06 -17.05
N LEU A 14 -2.88 -0.03 -17.11
CA LEU A 14 -1.58 -0.17 -16.45
C LEU A 14 -0.52 -0.43 -17.52
N LEU A 15 0.62 0.24 -17.41
CA LEU A 15 1.80 -0.08 -18.20
C LEU A 15 2.44 -1.40 -17.72
N SER A 16 3.07 -2.12 -18.64
CA SER A 16 3.81 -3.33 -18.27
C SER A 16 5.00 -2.99 -17.35
N PRO A 17 5.33 -3.85 -16.36
CA PRO A 17 6.44 -3.63 -15.43
C PRO A 17 7.77 -3.31 -16.15
N THR A 18 8.06 -3.98 -17.25
CA THR A 18 9.26 -3.75 -18.07
C THR A 18 9.29 -2.33 -18.67
N THR A 19 8.14 -1.80 -19.09
CA THR A 19 8.05 -0.45 -19.65
C THR A 19 8.24 0.61 -18.55
N VAL A 20 7.64 0.38 -17.38
CA VAL A 20 7.78 1.26 -16.21
C VAL A 20 9.24 1.29 -15.75
N LEU A 21 9.91 0.13 -15.70
CA LEU A 21 11.31 0.01 -15.34
C LEU A 21 12.22 0.77 -16.32
N LYS A 22 11.98 0.64 -17.63
CA LYS A 22 12.75 1.35 -18.66
C LYS A 22 12.55 2.87 -18.62
N ARG A 23 11.30 3.32 -18.41
CA ARG A 23 10.96 4.76 -18.41
C ARG A 23 11.23 5.44 -17.08
N GLN A 24 11.40 4.68 -16.00
CA GLN A 24 11.52 5.17 -14.62
C GLN A 24 10.45 6.22 -14.26
N LYS A 25 9.24 6.03 -14.81
CA LYS A 25 8.10 6.92 -14.61
C LYS A 25 6.82 6.12 -14.72
N GLY A 26 5.98 6.24 -13.70
CA GLY A 26 4.69 5.55 -13.61
C GLY A 26 3.86 6.07 -12.45
N ASN A 27 2.62 5.61 -12.39
CA ASN A 27 1.73 5.86 -11.25
C ASN A 27 2.03 4.89 -10.09
N CYS A 28 1.37 5.09 -8.94
CA CYS A 28 1.58 4.22 -7.77
C CYS A 28 1.23 2.75 -8.03
N PHE A 29 0.19 2.47 -8.81
CA PHE A 29 -0.23 1.10 -9.15
C PHE A 29 0.79 0.39 -10.04
N GLU A 30 1.35 1.10 -11.01
CA GLU A 30 2.39 0.61 -11.92
C GLU A 30 3.66 0.27 -11.16
N TYR A 31 4.09 1.15 -10.24
CA TYR A 31 5.24 0.88 -9.38
C TYR A 31 4.98 -0.27 -8.40
N SER A 32 3.79 -0.35 -7.82
CA SER A 32 3.42 -1.47 -6.93
C SER A 32 3.44 -2.80 -7.68
N THR A 33 2.95 -2.82 -8.92
CA THR A 33 2.97 -4.00 -9.79
C THR A 33 4.40 -4.40 -10.17
N LEU A 34 5.25 -3.42 -10.48
CA LEU A 34 6.68 -3.64 -10.75
C LEU A 34 7.38 -4.25 -9.53
N LEU A 35 7.14 -3.71 -8.34
CA LEU A 35 7.74 -4.21 -7.10
C LEU A 35 7.27 -5.64 -6.79
N CYS A 36 5.97 -5.93 -6.90
CA CYS A 36 5.47 -7.29 -6.74
C CYS A 36 6.12 -8.25 -7.73
N SER A 37 6.23 -7.88 -9.01
CA SER A 37 6.91 -8.71 -10.01
C SER A 37 8.36 -9.00 -9.64
N LEU A 38 9.07 -8.03 -9.05
CA LEU A 38 10.44 -8.22 -8.59
C LEU A 38 10.51 -9.18 -7.39
N LEU A 39 9.63 -9.00 -6.40
CA LEU A 39 9.58 -9.83 -5.19
C LEU A 39 9.21 -11.28 -5.51
N ILE A 40 8.24 -11.49 -6.40
CA ILE A 40 7.88 -12.82 -6.90
C ILE A 40 9.07 -13.47 -7.60
N GLY A 41 9.80 -12.71 -8.42
CA GLY A 41 11.03 -13.20 -9.05
C GLY A 41 12.15 -13.54 -8.06
N ALA A 42 12.15 -12.93 -6.87
CA ALA A 42 13.07 -13.22 -5.78
C ALA A 42 12.60 -14.38 -4.87
N GLY A 43 11.45 -14.99 -5.14
CA GLY A 43 10.89 -16.10 -4.37
C GLY A 43 10.01 -15.70 -3.18
N TYR A 44 9.61 -14.43 -3.10
CA TYR A 44 8.65 -13.96 -2.09
C TYR A 44 7.22 -14.02 -2.63
N ASP A 45 6.28 -14.41 -1.77
CA ASP A 45 4.86 -14.31 -2.09
C ASP A 45 4.38 -12.87 -1.90
N ALA A 46 4.08 -12.17 -2.98
CA ALA A 46 3.79 -10.74 -2.97
C ALA A 46 2.54 -10.39 -3.80
N TYR A 47 1.73 -9.49 -3.26
CA TYR A 47 0.46 -9.07 -3.85
C TYR A 47 0.27 -7.55 -3.75
N VAL A 48 -0.40 -6.97 -4.74
CA VAL A 48 -0.79 -5.55 -4.72
C VAL A 48 -2.22 -5.44 -4.16
N VAL A 49 -2.39 -4.66 -3.10
CA VAL A 49 -3.70 -4.39 -2.48
C VAL A 49 -4.06 -2.93 -2.68
N SER A 50 -5.33 -2.67 -3.01
CA SER A 50 -5.86 -1.31 -3.18
C SER A 50 -7.14 -1.15 -2.38
N GLY A 51 -7.14 -0.16 -1.49
CA GLY A 51 -8.27 0.16 -0.63
C GLY A 51 -8.18 1.59 -0.10
N TYR A 52 -9.10 1.93 0.80
CA TYR A 52 -9.12 3.22 1.48
C TYR A 52 -8.56 3.05 2.88
N ALA A 53 -7.79 4.04 3.33
CA ALA A 53 -7.30 4.13 4.70
C ALA A 53 -7.87 5.40 5.36
N THR A 54 -7.94 5.40 6.70
CA THR A 54 -8.34 6.58 7.46
C THR A 54 -7.31 7.70 7.28
N ARG A 55 -7.72 8.94 7.52
CA ARG A 55 -6.86 10.12 7.35
C ARG A 55 -5.59 10.01 8.18
N GLU A 56 -5.72 9.48 9.40
CA GLU A 56 -4.64 9.28 10.35
C GLU A 56 -3.58 8.33 9.76
N VAL A 57 -4.00 7.22 9.14
CA VAL A 57 -3.10 6.27 8.46
C VAL A 57 -2.43 6.91 7.25
N CYS A 58 -3.18 7.66 6.43
CA CYS A 58 -2.62 8.32 5.24
C CYS A 58 -1.60 9.40 5.57
N LEU A 59 -1.75 10.08 6.71
CA LEU A 59 -0.83 11.12 7.18
C LEU A 59 0.30 10.57 8.06
N ALA A 60 0.33 9.25 8.29
CA ALA A 60 1.20 8.63 9.28
C ALA A 60 1.14 9.37 10.64
N ASP A 61 -0.07 9.79 11.03
CA ASP A 61 -0.30 10.52 12.27
C ASP A 61 -0.36 9.54 13.45
N GLU A 62 0.79 9.35 14.09
CA GLU A 62 0.94 8.51 15.28
C GLU A 62 0.78 9.32 16.60
N SER A 63 0.31 10.57 16.56
CA SER A 63 0.20 11.42 17.76
C SER A 63 -0.75 10.88 18.84
N ARG A 64 -1.67 9.99 18.46
CA ARG A 64 -2.62 9.31 19.36
C ARG A 64 -2.15 7.93 19.80
N GLU A 65 -1.08 7.42 19.19
CA GLU A 65 -0.52 6.11 19.51
C GLU A 65 0.53 6.24 20.62
N ILE A 66 0.52 5.28 21.54
CA ILE A 66 1.54 5.21 22.59
C ILE A 66 2.78 4.59 21.95
N CYS A 67 3.91 5.30 22.01
CA CYS A 67 5.18 4.82 21.47
C CYS A 67 5.44 3.38 21.93
N PRO A 68 5.66 2.42 21.01
CA PRO A 68 5.84 1.01 21.35
C PRO A 68 6.97 0.77 22.36
N LEU A 69 8.01 1.63 22.34
CA LEU A 69 9.14 1.59 23.26
C LEU A 69 8.80 2.08 24.68
N MET A 70 7.70 2.82 24.84
CA MET A 70 7.17 3.30 26.13
C MET A 70 6.08 2.40 26.72
N LYS A 71 5.64 1.35 26.00
CA LYS A 71 4.80 0.32 26.58
C LYS A 71 5.62 -0.38 27.67
N LYS A 72 5.32 -0.05 28.93
CA LYS A 72 5.87 -0.75 30.09
C LYS A 72 5.62 -2.24 29.87
N LYS A 73 6.66 -3.08 29.96
CA LYS A 73 6.48 -4.54 29.98
C LYS A 73 5.42 -4.83 31.04
N GLU A 74 4.27 -5.36 30.64
CA GLU A 74 3.41 -6.03 31.58
C GLU A 74 4.25 -7.17 32.16
N GLU A 75 4.57 -7.08 33.45
CA GLU A 75 5.12 -8.21 34.19
C GLU A 75 4.11 -9.33 34.06
N VAL A 76 4.48 -10.36 33.31
CA VAL A 76 3.78 -11.63 33.29
C VAL A 76 3.92 -12.21 34.69
N MET A 77 2.84 -12.12 35.49
CA MET A 77 2.69 -12.86 36.73
C MET A 77 2.20 -14.28 36.44
#